data_AF-A0A377K6W3-F1
#
_entry.id   AF-A0A377K6W3-F1
#
_cell.length_a   1.000
_cell.length_b   1.000
_cell.length_c   1.000
_cell.angle_alpha   90.00
_cell.angle_beta   90.00
_cell.angle_gamma   90.00
#
_symmetry.space_group_name_H-M   'P 1'
#
loop_
_entity.id
_entity.type
_entity.pdbx_description
1 polymer ?
#
loop_
_entity_poly.entity_id
_entity_poly.type
_entity_poly.pdbx_seq_one_letter_code
_entity_poly.pdbx_strand_id
1 'polypeptide(L)'
;MKLKTVEINGKQYAEIDTAGLPVYVHDDGKEIGFDAPLAIKKITELNGEAKNHRLAKEAAEEKLAKFAAIEDPKKAIEALEMLSKIDQKKLIDAGQVDQVKAEITKNFQQQLDEEKQRSQMLETQLYDSMIGGSFAGSKYIADKIAIPADLLQARFGQAFKVEEGKIVAYDASGNKIYSRAKPGETGAV
;
A
#
# COMPACT_ATOMS: atom_id res chain seq x y z
N MET A 1 -10.19 -37.67 67.27
CA MET A 1 -8.87 -38.27 67.59
C MET A 1 -8.46 -37.96 69.03
N LYS A 2 -8.06 -38.98 69.79
CA LYS A 2 -7.54 -38.85 71.16
C LYS A 2 -6.21 -39.61 71.28
N LEU A 3 -5.26 -39.05 72.02
CA LEU A 3 -3.98 -39.73 72.28
C LEU A 3 -4.23 -41.00 73.10
N LYS A 4 -3.65 -42.12 72.67
CA LYS A 4 -3.67 -43.37 73.44
C LYS A 4 -2.63 -43.29 74.55
N THR A 5 -3.06 -43.46 75.79
CA THR A 5 -2.20 -43.33 76.97
C THR A 5 -2.26 -44.57 77.85
N VAL A 6 -1.14 -44.92 78.48
CA VAL A 6 -1.03 -45.96 79.51
C VAL A 6 -0.57 -45.35 80.82
N GLU A 7 -1.10 -45.83 81.96
CA GLU A 7 -0.68 -45.39 83.29
C GLU A 7 0.34 -46.36 83.89
N ILE A 8 1.49 -45.83 84.32
CA ILE A 8 2.56 -46.59 84.98
C ILE A 8 3.00 -45.81 86.22
N ASN A 9 2.90 -46.42 87.40
CA ASN A 9 3.29 -45.81 88.69
C ASN A 9 2.65 -44.41 88.93
N GLY A 10 1.37 -44.25 88.58
CA GLY A 10 0.62 -43.00 88.76
C GLY A 10 0.96 -41.89 87.75
N LYS A 11 1.72 -42.19 86.69
CA LYS A 11 2.02 -41.26 85.59
C LYS A 11 1.45 -41.78 84.27
N GLN A 12 0.88 -40.89 83.47
CA GLN A 12 0.39 -41.21 82.13
C GLN A 12 1.49 -41.04 81.08
N TYR A 13 1.63 -42.04 80.22
CA TYR A 13 2.58 -42.08 79.12
C TYR A 13 1.84 -42.30 77.80
N ALA A 14 2.32 -41.72 76.71
CA ALA A 14 1.81 -41.99 75.38
C ALA A 14 2.22 -43.40 74.94
N GLU A 15 1.29 -44.15 74.34
CA GLU A 15 1.63 -45.37 73.63
C GLU A 15 2.28 -45.01 72.30
N ILE A 16 3.37 -45.69 71.94
CA ILE A 16 4.08 -45.53 70.68
C ILE A 16 3.91 -46.78 69.81
N ASP A 17 3.80 -46.61 68.51
CA ASP A 17 3.78 -47.72 67.56
C ASP A 17 5.18 -48.32 67.32
N THR A 18 5.26 -49.31 66.43
CA THR A 18 6.53 -49.95 66.06
C THR A 18 7.52 -49.01 65.35
N ALA A 19 7.05 -47.87 64.85
CA ALA A 19 7.88 -46.83 64.24
C ALA A 19 8.29 -45.74 65.25
N GLY A 20 7.87 -45.85 66.52
CA GLY A 20 8.16 -44.88 67.57
C GLY A 20 7.26 -43.65 67.55
N LEU A 21 6.14 -43.69 66.82
CA LEU A 21 5.19 -42.58 66.72
C LEU A 21 4.10 -42.69 67.78
N PRO A 22 3.69 -41.59 68.43
CA PRO A 22 2.55 -41.60 69.36
C PRO A 22 1.26 -42.06 68.68
N VAL A 23 0.56 -43.01 69.31
CA VAL A 23 -0.67 -43.59 68.78
C VAL A 23 -1.88 -42.74 69.14
N TYR A 24 -2.69 -42.40 68.14
CA TYR A 24 -3.98 -41.74 68.30
C TYR A 24 -5.11 -42.67 67.92
N VAL A 25 -6.19 -42.65 68.71
CA VAL A 25 -7.43 -43.36 68.43
C VAL A 25 -8.39 -42.41 67.73
N HIS A 26 -8.80 -42.76 66.51
CA HIS A 26 -9.82 -42.05 65.75
C HIS A 26 -11.22 -42.33 66.29
N ASP A 27 -12.19 -41.52 65.85
CA ASP A 27 -13.57 -41.62 66.31
C ASP A 27 -14.25 -42.92 65.80
N ASP A 28 -13.66 -43.59 64.81
CA ASP A 28 -14.04 -44.92 64.30
C ASP A 28 -13.32 -46.08 65.04
N GLY A 29 -12.56 -45.79 66.09
CA GLY A 29 -11.83 -46.77 66.90
C GLY A 29 -10.50 -47.23 66.30
N LYS A 30 -10.10 -46.73 65.13
CA LYS A 30 -8.80 -47.09 64.53
C LYS A 30 -7.65 -46.40 65.24
N GLU A 31 -6.56 -47.14 65.40
CA GLU A 31 -5.31 -46.66 65.96
C GLU A 31 -4.32 -46.33 64.84
N ILE A 32 -3.75 -45.12 64.89
CA ILE A 32 -2.75 -44.68 63.91
C ILE A 32 -1.59 -43.98 64.63
N GLY A 33 -0.36 -44.26 64.21
CA GLY A 33 0.82 -43.49 64.61
C GLY A 33 0.78 -42.10 63.97
N PHE A 34 0.96 -41.06 64.77
CA PHE A 34 0.97 -39.67 64.28
C PHE A 34 2.40 -39.14 64.13
N ASP A 35 2.81 -38.93 62.88
CA ASP A 35 4.05 -38.25 62.53
C ASP A 35 3.83 -36.73 62.49
N ALA A 36 4.15 -36.06 63.60
CA ALA A 36 4.03 -34.62 63.72
C ALA A 36 4.95 -33.84 62.74
N PRO A 37 6.24 -34.19 62.57
CA PRO A 37 7.09 -33.58 61.53
C PRO A 37 6.51 -33.67 60.12
N LEU A 38 6.03 -34.84 59.70
CA LEU A 38 5.45 -35.04 58.37
C LEU A 38 4.15 -34.24 58.20
N ALA A 39 3.29 -34.21 59.23
CA ALA A 39 2.06 -33.42 59.23
C ALA A 39 2.36 -31.92 59.07
N ILE A 40 3.34 -31.38 59.80
CA ILE A 40 3.76 -29.97 59.69
C ILE A 40 4.30 -29.67 58.29
N LYS A 41 5.11 -30.57 57.72
CA LYS A 41 5.60 -30.45 56.35
C LYS A 41 4.43 -30.38 55.35
N LYS A 42 3.45 -31.29 55.49
CA LYS A 42 2.30 -31.34 54.59
C LYS A 42 1.41 -30.10 54.70
N ILE A 43 1.20 -29.59 55.92
CA ILE A 43 0.48 -28.33 56.16
C ILE A 43 1.18 -27.16 55.46
N THR A 44 2.51 -27.11 55.55
CA THR A 44 3.32 -26.05 54.91
C THR A 44 3.20 -26.11 53.38
N GLU A 45 3.28 -27.31 52.80
CA GLU A 45 3.07 -27.54 51.36
C GLU A 45 1.68 -27.08 50.91
N LEU A 46 0.62 -27.53 51.60
CA LEU A 46 -0.76 -27.16 51.27
C LEU A 46 -1.02 -25.66 51.39
N ASN A 47 -0.44 -25.00 52.39
CA ASN A 47 -0.54 -23.55 52.53
C ASN A 47 0.18 -22.82 51.38
N GLY A 48 1.33 -23.35 50.93
CA GLY A 48 2.04 -22.86 49.75
C GLY A 48 1.22 -23.02 48.46
N GLU A 49 0.62 -24.19 48.25
CA GLU A 49 -0.28 -24.47 47.12
C GLU A 49 -1.49 -23.53 47.14
N ALA A 50 -2.17 -23.38 48.27
CA ALA A 50 -3.32 -22.48 48.41
C ALA A 50 -2.97 -21.03 48.10
N LYS A 51 -1.79 -20.57 48.56
CA LYS A 51 -1.26 -19.24 48.22
C LYS A 51 -1.05 -19.12 46.71
N ASN A 52 -0.42 -20.12 46.07
CA ASN A 52 -0.16 -20.12 44.64
C ASN A 52 -1.45 -20.11 43.81
N HIS A 53 -2.47 -20.88 44.23
CA HIS A 53 -3.79 -20.85 43.58
C HIS A 53 -4.46 -19.48 43.67
N ARG A 54 -4.38 -18.81 44.82
CA ARG A 54 -4.91 -17.45 44.97
C ARG A 54 -4.19 -16.47 44.04
N LEU A 55 -2.86 -16.50 44.01
CA LEU A 55 -2.06 -15.64 43.12
C LEU A 55 -2.35 -15.91 41.64
N ALA A 56 -2.48 -17.18 41.25
CA ALA A 56 -2.82 -17.54 39.87
C ALA A 56 -4.22 -17.06 39.47
N LYS A 57 -5.19 -17.15 40.40
CA LYS A 57 -6.54 -16.61 40.20
C LYS A 57 -6.51 -15.10 40.01
N GLU A 58 -5.85 -14.37 40.91
CA GLU A 58 -5.72 -12.90 40.83
C GLU A 58 -5.07 -12.47 39.50
N ALA A 59 -3.98 -13.14 39.09
CA ALA A 59 -3.32 -12.87 37.81
C ALA A 59 -4.18 -13.20 36.58
N ALA A 60 -5.03 -14.24 36.66
CA ALA A 60 -5.97 -14.58 35.59
C ALA A 60 -7.12 -13.55 35.50
N GLU A 61 -7.65 -13.12 36.65
CA GLU A 61 -8.68 -12.08 36.74
C GLU A 61 -8.15 -10.73 36.22
N GLU A 62 -6.91 -10.35 36.54
CA GLU A 62 -6.27 -9.13 36.01
C GLU A 62 -6.12 -9.18 34.48
N LYS A 63 -5.74 -10.34 33.92
CA LYS A 63 -5.67 -10.53 32.46
C LYS A 63 -7.05 -10.47 31.83
N LEU A 64 -8.06 -11.08 32.46
CA LEU A 64 -9.44 -11.07 31.96
C LEU A 64 -10.04 -9.67 32.00
N ALA A 65 -9.73 -8.87 33.02
CA ALA A 65 -10.20 -7.49 33.16
C ALA A 65 -9.81 -6.59 31.96
N LYS A 66 -8.68 -6.87 31.30
CA LYS A 66 -8.27 -6.16 30.07
C LYS A 66 -9.26 -6.34 28.91
N PHE A 67 -10.07 -7.39 28.96
CA PHE A 67 -11.08 -7.72 27.97
C PHE A 67 -12.51 -7.43 28.47
N ALA A 68 -12.68 -6.77 29.63
CA ALA A 68 -14.00 -6.52 30.22
C ALA A 68 -14.93 -5.66 29.33
N ALA A 69 -14.36 -4.87 28.42
CA ALA A 69 -15.13 -4.09 27.45
C ALA A 69 -15.60 -4.90 26.22
N ILE A 70 -15.20 -6.17 26.12
CA ILE A 70 -15.60 -7.06 25.03
C ILE A 70 -16.78 -7.91 25.51
N GLU A 71 -17.99 -7.47 25.20
CA GLU A 71 -19.23 -8.19 25.57
C GLU A 71 -19.37 -9.53 24.84
N ASP A 72 -18.91 -9.60 23.57
CA ASP A 72 -18.95 -10.79 22.74
C ASP A 72 -17.57 -11.02 22.07
N PRO A 73 -16.73 -11.87 22.68
CA PRO A 73 -15.40 -12.18 22.14
C PRO A 73 -15.43 -12.74 20.72
N LYS A 74 -16.49 -13.47 20.34
CA LYS A 74 -16.60 -14.05 19.00
C LYS A 74 -16.87 -12.96 17.98
N LYS A 75 -17.80 -12.04 18.26
CA LYS A 75 -18.02 -10.87 17.38
C LYS A 75 -16.80 -9.97 17.28
N ALA A 76 -16.02 -9.80 18.36
CA ALA A 76 -14.78 -9.04 18.29
C ALA A 76 -13.76 -9.68 17.34
N ILE A 77 -13.61 -11.01 17.37
CA ILE A 77 -12.76 -11.75 16.43
C ILE A 77 -13.28 -11.62 15.00
N GLU A 78 -14.58 -11.81 14.78
CA GLU A 78 -15.21 -11.66 13.45
C GLU A 78 -15.03 -10.23 12.90
N ALA A 79 -15.13 -9.20 13.75
CA ALA A 79 -14.90 -7.81 13.37
C ALA A 79 -13.43 -7.56 12.98
N LEU A 80 -12.46 -8.15 13.71
CA LEU A 80 -11.04 -8.07 13.36
C LEU A 80 -10.75 -8.77 12.03
N GLU A 81 -11.34 -9.94 11.77
CA GLU A 81 -11.24 -10.62 10.49
C GLU A 81 -11.84 -9.80 9.34
N MET A 82 -13.00 -9.17 9.58
CA MET A 82 -13.65 -8.32 8.58
C MET A 82 -12.81 -7.07 8.28
N LEU A 83 -12.21 -6.45 9.30
CA LEU A 83 -11.31 -5.31 9.13
C LEU A 83 -10.08 -5.69 8.28
N SER A 84 -9.48 -6.85 8.56
CA SER A 84 -8.36 -7.37 7.77
C SER A 84 -8.74 -7.54 6.29
N LYS A 85 -9.94 -8.07 6.00
CA LYS A 85 -10.46 -8.20 4.63
C LYS A 85 -10.69 -6.83 3.96
N ILE A 86 -11.15 -5.83 4.70
CA ILE A 86 -11.34 -4.46 4.19
C ILE A 86 -10.00 -3.84 3.80
N ASP A 87 -8.97 -3.98 4.65
CA ASP A 87 -7.63 -3.44 4.36
C ASP A 87 -7.00 -4.12 3.15
N GLN A 88 -7.15 -5.45 3.02
CA GLN A 88 -6.73 -6.18 1.81
C GLN A 88 -7.44 -5.67 0.56
N LYS A 89 -8.77 -5.46 0.62
CA LYS A 89 -9.53 -4.92 -0.51
C LYS A 89 -9.07 -3.51 -0.88
N LYS A 90 -8.85 -2.62 0.09
CA LYS A 90 -8.34 -1.26 -0.16
C LYS A 90 -6.98 -1.27 -0.84
N LEU A 91 -6.09 -2.20 -0.49
CA LEU A 91 -4.78 -2.34 -1.15
C LEU A 91 -4.93 -2.78 -2.61
N ILE A 92 -5.84 -3.72 -2.89
CA ILE A 92 -6.15 -4.16 -4.25
C ILE A 92 -6.76 -3.01 -5.06
N ASP A 93 -7.76 -2.33 -4.52
CA ASP A 93 -8.44 -1.21 -5.17
C ASP A 93 -7.45 -0.06 -5.43
N ALA A 94 -6.53 0.23 -4.49
CA ALA A 94 -5.47 1.22 -4.68
C ALA A 94 -4.53 0.84 -5.83
N GLY A 95 -4.09 -0.43 -5.90
CA GLY A 95 -3.27 -0.93 -7.00
C GLY A 95 -3.99 -0.84 -8.36
N GLN A 96 -5.29 -1.15 -8.41
CA GLN A 96 -6.11 -0.99 -9.62
C GLN A 96 -6.26 0.47 -10.03
N VAL A 97 -6.43 1.38 -9.07
CA VAL A 97 -6.51 2.84 -9.36
C VAL A 97 -5.20 3.35 -9.95
N ASP A 98 -4.05 2.89 -9.45
CA ASP A 98 -2.75 3.29 -10.02
C ASP A 98 -2.53 2.71 -11.42
N GLN A 99 -2.98 1.47 -11.67
CA GLN A 99 -2.99 0.89 -13.02
C GLN A 99 -3.89 1.69 -13.97
N VAL A 100 -5.12 2.02 -13.58
CA VAL A 100 -6.04 2.82 -14.40
C VAL A 100 -5.47 4.21 -14.67
N LYS A 101 -4.84 4.88 -13.69
CA LYS A 101 -4.17 6.16 -13.92
C LYS A 101 -2.99 6.04 -14.91
N ALA A 102 -2.20 4.98 -14.80
CA ALA A 102 -1.10 4.72 -15.72
C ALA A 102 -1.63 4.45 -17.15
N GLU A 103 -2.71 3.66 -17.29
CA GLU A 103 -3.37 3.41 -18.57
C GLU A 103 -4.00 4.67 -19.16
N ILE A 104 -4.68 5.49 -18.35
CA ILE A 104 -5.22 6.79 -18.77
C ILE A 104 -4.08 7.68 -19.25
N THR A 105 -3.02 7.84 -18.47
CA THR A 105 -1.87 8.69 -18.83
C THR A 105 -1.22 8.21 -20.14
N LYS A 106 -1.06 6.90 -20.31
CA LYS A 106 -0.52 6.30 -21.54
C LYS A 106 -1.44 6.55 -22.75
N ASN A 107 -2.75 6.33 -22.61
CA ASN A 107 -3.72 6.57 -23.67
C ASN A 107 -3.79 8.06 -24.04
N PHE A 108 -3.78 8.96 -23.06
CA PHE A 108 -3.74 10.40 -23.31
C PHE A 108 -2.45 10.83 -23.99
N GLN A 109 -1.30 10.30 -23.58
CA GLN A 109 -0.04 10.58 -24.23
C GLN A 109 -0.05 10.11 -25.69
N GLN A 110 -0.58 8.91 -25.95
CA GLN A 110 -0.72 8.39 -27.31
C GLN A 110 -1.65 9.27 -28.17
N GLN A 111 -2.83 9.65 -27.67
CA GLN A 111 -3.73 10.56 -28.39
C GLN A 111 -3.08 11.92 -28.66
N LEU A 112 -2.33 12.45 -27.70
CA LEU A 112 -1.62 13.71 -27.85
C LEU A 112 -0.54 13.62 -28.93
N ASP A 113 0.21 12.52 -28.97
CA ASP A 113 1.25 12.31 -29.97
C ASP A 113 0.65 12.08 -31.36
N GLU A 114 -0.45 11.34 -31.47
CA GLU A 114 -1.22 11.17 -32.72
C GLU A 114 -1.77 12.50 -33.25
N GLU A 115 -2.38 13.32 -32.39
CA GLU A 115 -2.89 14.64 -32.80
C GLU A 115 -1.77 15.62 -33.14
N LYS A 116 -0.62 15.58 -32.44
CA LYS A 116 0.56 16.37 -32.83
C LYS A 116 1.08 15.96 -34.21
N GLN A 117 1.19 14.67 -34.48
CA GLN A 117 1.59 14.18 -35.81
C GLN A 117 0.60 14.61 -36.89
N ARG A 118 -0.70 14.53 -36.60
CA ARG A 118 -1.76 14.96 -37.52
C ARG A 118 -1.71 16.47 -37.76
N SER A 119 -1.51 17.28 -36.71
CA SER A 119 -1.35 18.73 -36.84
C SER A 119 -0.13 19.07 -37.69
N GLN A 120 1.01 18.44 -37.45
CA GLN A 120 2.22 18.64 -38.26
C GLN A 120 2.02 18.24 -39.73
N MET A 121 1.32 17.13 -39.97
CA MET A 121 0.98 16.70 -41.33
C MET A 121 0.04 17.69 -42.02
N LEU A 122 -1.00 18.16 -41.33
CA LEU A 122 -1.94 19.15 -41.85
C LEU A 122 -1.27 20.50 -42.09
N GLU A 123 -0.37 20.94 -41.21
CA GLU A 123 0.43 22.15 -41.39
C GLU A 123 1.31 22.04 -42.65
N THR A 124 1.98 20.89 -42.83
CA THR A 124 2.81 20.64 -44.01
C THR A 124 1.96 20.69 -45.29
N GLN A 125 0.81 20.01 -45.30
CA GLN A 125 -0.12 20.02 -46.43
C GLN A 125 -0.66 21.43 -46.73
N LEU A 126 -0.94 22.22 -45.70
CA LEU A 126 -1.39 23.61 -45.84
C LEU A 126 -0.28 24.46 -46.45
N TYR A 127 0.97 24.31 -45.99
CA TYR A 127 2.12 25.04 -46.51
C TYR A 127 2.38 24.69 -47.97
N ASP A 128 2.35 23.41 -48.33
CA ASP A 128 2.50 22.95 -49.71
C ASP A 128 1.39 23.52 -50.61
N SER A 129 0.15 23.57 -50.11
CA SER A 129 -1.00 24.13 -50.82
C SER A 129 -0.90 25.65 -51.00
N MET A 130 -0.45 26.38 -49.97
CA MET A 130 -0.27 27.84 -50.05
C MET A 130 0.84 28.19 -51.03
N ILE A 131 1.99 27.50 -50.95
CA ILE A 131 3.09 27.69 -51.88
C ILE A 131 2.61 27.38 -53.30
N GLY A 132 2.02 26.21 -53.55
CA GLY A 132 1.53 25.84 -54.88
C GLY A 132 0.46 26.79 -55.43
N GLY A 133 -0.48 27.23 -54.59
CA GLY A 133 -1.49 28.21 -54.96
C GLY A 133 -0.90 29.57 -55.36
N SER A 134 0.13 30.04 -54.67
CA SER A 134 0.83 31.27 -55.05
C SER A 134 1.62 31.14 -56.34
N PHE A 135 2.25 29.98 -56.59
CA PHE A 135 2.90 29.71 -57.89
C PHE A 135 1.89 29.68 -59.03
N ALA A 136 0.75 28.98 -58.86
CA ALA A 136 -0.29 28.89 -59.87
C ALA A 136 -1.01 30.23 -60.14
N GLY A 137 -1.16 31.07 -59.12
CA GLY A 137 -1.82 32.37 -59.20
C GLY A 137 -0.89 33.55 -59.56
N SER A 138 0.42 33.34 -59.68
CA SER A 138 1.38 34.43 -59.93
C SER A 138 1.27 34.95 -61.37
N LYS A 139 0.82 36.20 -61.52
CA LYS A 139 0.78 36.91 -62.81
C LYS A 139 2.15 37.03 -63.45
N TYR A 140 3.21 37.14 -62.64
CA TYR A 140 4.57 37.20 -63.14
C TYR A 140 4.96 35.89 -63.83
N ILE A 141 4.63 34.75 -63.21
CA ILE A 141 4.85 33.43 -63.82
C ILE A 141 4.02 33.28 -65.10
N ALA A 142 2.73 33.63 -65.05
CA ALA A 142 1.83 33.50 -66.20
C ALA A 142 2.23 34.35 -67.42
N ASP A 143 2.65 35.61 -67.20
CA ASP A 143 2.87 36.57 -68.29
C ASP A 143 4.34 36.66 -68.74
N LYS A 144 5.30 36.30 -67.88
CA LYS A 144 6.74 36.57 -68.10
C LYS A 144 7.62 35.33 -68.11
N ILE A 145 7.10 34.15 -67.76
CA ILE A 145 7.88 32.91 -67.73
C ILE A 145 7.30 31.91 -68.72
N ALA A 146 8.13 31.39 -69.63
CA ALA A 146 7.72 30.39 -70.62
C ALA A 146 7.63 28.95 -70.06
N ILE A 147 8.00 28.77 -68.78
CA ILE A 147 7.98 27.48 -68.07
C ILE A 147 6.67 27.37 -67.29
N PRO A 148 5.93 26.25 -67.39
CA PRO A 148 4.74 26.01 -66.60
C PRO A 148 4.97 26.15 -65.09
N ALA A 149 3.98 26.73 -64.38
CA ALA A 149 4.06 27.01 -62.95
C ALA A 149 4.37 25.75 -62.10
N ASP A 150 3.87 24.58 -62.50
CA ASP A 150 4.09 23.29 -61.83
C ASP A 150 5.58 22.88 -61.83
N LEU A 151 6.29 23.09 -62.95
CA LEU A 151 7.72 22.81 -63.04
C LEU A 151 8.57 23.79 -62.24
N LEU A 152 8.11 25.05 -62.10
CA LEU A 152 8.76 26.05 -61.26
C LEU A 152 8.53 25.76 -59.78
N GLN A 153 7.33 25.35 -59.39
CA GLN A 153 7.02 24.92 -58.02
C GLN A 153 7.87 23.71 -57.64
N ALA A 154 7.99 22.70 -58.51
CA ALA A 154 8.82 21.52 -58.24
C ALA A 154 10.32 21.84 -58.05
N ARG A 155 10.83 22.89 -58.72
CA ARG A 155 12.25 23.29 -58.66
C ARG A 155 12.56 24.33 -57.58
N PHE A 156 11.66 25.28 -57.38
CA PHE A 156 11.90 26.43 -56.51
C PHE A 156 11.02 26.45 -55.27
N GLY A 157 9.94 25.66 -55.21
CA GLY A 157 9.01 25.61 -54.08
C GLY A 157 9.68 25.29 -52.75
N GLN A 158 10.75 24.47 -52.76
CA GLN A 158 11.54 24.15 -51.56
C GLN A 158 12.31 25.35 -50.98
N ALA A 159 12.52 26.40 -51.78
CA ALA A 159 13.15 27.64 -51.34
C ALA A 159 12.13 28.62 -50.71
N PHE A 160 10.85 28.26 -50.65
CA PHE A 160 9.81 29.08 -50.04
C PHE A 160 9.33 28.44 -48.74
N LYS A 161 9.18 29.26 -47.70
CA LYS A 161 8.61 28.85 -46.42
C LYS A 161 7.47 29.78 -46.05
N VAL A 162 6.53 29.27 -45.26
CA VAL A 162 5.42 30.07 -44.75
C VAL A 162 5.80 30.55 -43.35
N GLU A 163 5.89 31.87 -43.17
CA GLU A 163 6.13 32.52 -41.89
C GLU A 163 5.03 33.54 -41.61
N GLU A 164 4.40 33.46 -40.44
CA GLU A 164 3.29 34.35 -40.05
C GLU A 164 2.15 34.39 -41.09
N GLY A 165 1.89 33.27 -41.78
CA GLY A 165 0.89 33.17 -42.83
C GLY A 165 1.28 33.82 -44.17
N LYS A 166 2.54 34.21 -44.36
CA LYS A 166 3.07 34.78 -45.61
C LYS A 166 4.16 33.88 -46.18
N ILE A 167 4.22 33.80 -47.50
CA ILE A 167 5.25 33.04 -48.20
C ILE A 167 6.51 33.89 -48.31
N VAL A 168 7.61 33.36 -47.78
CA VAL A 168 8.93 33.99 -47.73
C VAL A 168 9.92 33.16 -48.52
N ALA A 169 10.58 33.78 -49.48
CA ALA A 169 11.67 33.18 -50.25
C ALA A 169 12.99 33.16 -49.47
N TYR A 170 13.74 32.07 -49.62
CA TYR A 170 15.05 31.84 -49.03
C TYR A 170 16.09 31.57 -50.12
N ASP A 171 17.33 32.01 -49.88
CA ASP A 171 18.47 31.71 -50.76
C ASP A 171 19.12 30.35 -50.45
N ALA A 172 20.09 29.93 -51.28
CA ALA A 172 20.82 28.67 -51.09
C ALA A 172 21.67 28.62 -49.81
N SER A 173 21.89 29.76 -49.16
CA SER A 173 22.61 29.89 -47.88
C SER A 173 21.65 29.96 -46.68
N GLY A 174 20.33 29.92 -46.90
CA GLY A 174 19.31 29.96 -45.85
C GLY A 174 18.92 31.36 -45.39
N ASN A 175 19.28 32.42 -46.12
CA ASN A 175 18.87 33.79 -45.81
C ASN A 175 17.57 34.17 -46.51
N LYS A 176 16.79 35.05 -45.88
CA LYS A 176 15.56 35.62 -46.47
C LYS A 176 15.90 36.49 -47.67
N ILE A 177 15.24 36.23 -48.79
CA ILE A 177 15.30 37.07 -49.98
C ILE A 177 14.25 38.18 -49.83
N TYR A 178 14.64 39.43 -50.07
CA TYR A 178 13.74 40.59 -50.02
C TYR A 178 13.36 41.07 -51.41
N SER A 179 12.16 41.62 -51.55
CA SER A 179 11.63 42.12 -52.80
C SER A 179 12.48 43.27 -53.35
N ARG A 180 12.85 43.18 -54.64
CA ARG A 180 13.57 44.25 -55.34
C ARG A 180 12.65 45.39 -55.80
N ALA A 181 11.35 45.14 -55.87
CA ALA A 181 10.34 46.14 -56.27
C ALA A 181 9.81 46.95 -55.06
N LYS A 182 9.91 46.39 -53.85
CA LYS A 182 9.49 47.03 -52.60
C LYS A 182 10.55 46.80 -51.50
N PRO A 183 11.45 47.77 -51.27
CA PRO A 183 12.51 47.63 -50.28
C PRO A 183 11.95 47.41 -48.88
N GLY A 184 12.31 46.29 -48.24
CA GLY A 184 11.91 45.93 -46.87
C GLY A 184 10.82 44.85 -46.76
N GLU A 185 10.13 44.48 -47.84
CA GLU A 185 9.23 43.33 -47.86
C GLU A 185 9.98 42.04 -48.22
N THR A 186 9.65 40.92 -47.58
CA THR A 186 10.17 39.60 -47.99
C THR A 186 9.69 39.25 -49.39
N GLY A 187 10.56 38.65 -50.20
CA GLY A 187 10.23 38.19 -51.54
C GLY A 187 9.14 37.11 -51.48
N ALA A 188 8.05 37.34 -52.19
CA ALA A 188 6.95 36.40 -52.40
C ALA A 188 6.84 36.05 -53.88
N VAL A 189 6.15 34.94 -54.19
CA VAL A 189 5.93 34.41 -55.55
C VAL A 189 4.89 35.21 -56.32
#